data_AF-A0A956R0A3-F1
#
_entry.id   AF-A0A956R0A3-F1
#
_cell.length_a   1.000
_cell.length_b   1.000
_cell.length_c   1.000
_cell.angle_alpha   90.00
_cell.angle_beta   90.00
_cell.angle_gamma   90.00
#
_symmetry.space_group_name_H-M   'P 1'
#
loop_
_entity.id
_entity.type
_entity.pdbx_description
1 polymer ?
#
loop_
_entity_poly.entity_id
_entity_poly.type
_entity_poly.pdbx_seq_one_letter_code
_entity_poly.pdbx_strand_id
1 'polypeptide(L)'
;MALARQRARFAQLLGADLLTSRWLQRLGRISFLGTLDEHPRSRRASSRLEHSLGVATLAADAAEALDLPTEQARIFVTACLLHDIGHYPLSHAAEAAFARVLGAGHHEVGRWIICGSGPIPREQSLAPQLEQLDIDPALVWGLLDHDPDLPAALQPLARLLQAPINLDTLEGIHRAARDFRIRSPRLPEHIFGWVDGEIGIARPALAAIDRFWLLKDRVYDQVINIPSNILAEARLCELVAREIGLAVLESLDHFD
;
A
#
# COMPACT_ATOMS: atom_id res chain seq x y z
N MET A 1 -15.14 -17.42 -0.35
CA MET A 1 -16.20 -16.64 -1.02
C MET A 1 -15.90 -15.14 -1.07
N ALA A 2 -15.46 -14.48 0.01
CA ALA A 2 -15.14 -13.04 -0.01
C ALA A 2 -13.97 -12.68 -0.96
N LEU A 3 -12.84 -13.40 -0.87
CA LEU A 3 -11.66 -13.14 -1.71
C LEU A 3 -11.91 -13.33 -3.22
N ALA A 4 -12.69 -14.34 -3.60
CA ALA A 4 -13.05 -14.58 -5.01
C ALA A 4 -13.92 -13.44 -5.58
N ARG A 5 -14.87 -12.93 -4.78
CA ARG A 5 -15.68 -11.77 -5.16
C ARG A 5 -14.85 -10.49 -5.24
N GLN A 6 -13.93 -10.29 -4.30
CA GLN A 6 -13.00 -9.15 -4.32
C GLN A 6 -12.10 -9.18 -5.56
N ARG A 7 -11.51 -10.34 -5.90
CA ARG A 7 -10.72 -10.50 -7.13
C ARG A 7 -11.55 -10.29 -8.38
N ALA A 8 -12.80 -10.77 -8.43
CA ALA A 8 -13.69 -10.53 -9.57
C ALA A 8 -14.02 -9.04 -9.73
N ARG A 9 -14.32 -8.33 -8.63
CA ARG A 9 -14.54 -6.87 -8.64
C ARG A 9 -13.34 -6.13 -9.20
N PHE A 10 -12.13 -6.44 -8.73
CA PHE A 10 -10.91 -5.81 -9.25
C PHE A 10 -10.56 -6.24 -10.66
N ALA A 11 -10.82 -7.48 -11.06
CA ALA A 11 -10.59 -7.91 -12.44
C ALA A 11 -11.51 -7.14 -13.42
N GLN A 12 -12.75 -6.87 -13.01
CA GLN A 12 -13.68 -6.05 -13.78
C GLN A 12 -13.25 -4.57 -13.79
N LEU A 13 -12.82 -4.04 -12.65
CA LEU A 13 -12.46 -2.62 -12.53
C LEU A 13 -11.10 -2.28 -13.13
N LEU A 14 -10.09 -3.14 -12.96
CA LEU A 14 -8.68 -2.85 -13.25
C LEU A 14 -8.06 -3.79 -14.29
N GLY A 15 -8.78 -4.83 -14.72
CA GLY A 15 -8.24 -5.89 -15.59
C GLY A 15 -7.61 -7.04 -14.81
N ALA A 16 -7.88 -8.28 -15.26
CA ALA A 16 -7.33 -9.48 -14.64
C ALA A 16 -5.80 -9.55 -14.76
N ASP A 17 -5.25 -9.06 -15.86
CA ASP A 17 -3.81 -9.13 -16.14
C ASP A 17 -3.01 -8.36 -15.10
N LEU A 18 -3.49 -7.18 -14.66
CA LEU A 18 -2.81 -6.38 -13.63
C LEU A 18 -2.71 -7.17 -12.32
N LEU A 19 -3.80 -7.85 -11.95
CA LEU A 19 -3.86 -8.68 -10.75
C LEU A 19 -2.89 -9.86 -10.79
N THR A 20 -2.54 -10.34 -11.98
CA THR A 20 -1.60 -11.46 -12.19
C THR A 20 -0.20 -11.00 -12.60
N SER A 21 0.06 -9.68 -12.63
CA SER A 21 1.37 -9.15 -13.00
C SER A 21 2.45 -9.65 -12.03
N ARG A 22 3.66 -9.90 -12.55
CA ARG A 22 4.79 -10.36 -11.72
C ARG A 22 5.09 -9.40 -10.56
N TRP A 23 4.97 -8.10 -10.81
CA TRP A 23 5.21 -7.05 -9.82
C TRP A 23 4.21 -7.10 -8.68
N LEU A 24 2.92 -7.28 -8.99
CA LEU A 24 1.91 -7.40 -7.93
C LEU A 24 2.03 -8.73 -7.20
N GLN A 25 2.28 -9.83 -7.92
CA GLN A 25 2.47 -11.16 -7.31
C GLN A 25 3.70 -11.22 -6.40
N ARG A 26 4.75 -10.44 -6.70
CA ARG A 26 5.93 -10.27 -5.82
C ARG A 26 5.53 -9.83 -4.41
N LEU A 27 4.58 -8.91 -4.26
CA LEU A 27 4.12 -8.48 -2.94
C LEU A 27 3.53 -9.62 -2.09
N GLY A 28 3.13 -10.73 -2.70
CA GLY A 28 2.65 -11.93 -1.99
C GLY A 28 3.75 -12.66 -1.22
N ARG A 29 5.02 -12.37 -1.52
CA ARG A 29 6.20 -12.92 -0.84
C ARG A 29 6.86 -11.93 0.13
N ILE A 30 6.39 -10.69 0.16
CA ILE A 30 6.91 -9.65 1.05
C ILE A 30 6.03 -9.56 2.30
N SER A 31 6.63 -9.77 3.46
CA SER A 31 6.01 -9.60 4.78
C SER A 31 5.45 -8.19 4.97
N PHE A 32 4.22 -8.04 5.46
CA PHE A 32 3.60 -6.74 5.72
C PHE A 32 4.29 -6.01 6.87
N LEU A 33 4.47 -6.66 8.02
CA LEU A 33 5.07 -6.06 9.22
C LEU A 33 6.56 -6.40 9.40
N GLY A 34 7.21 -6.92 8.36
CA GLY A 34 8.62 -7.29 8.43
C GLY A 34 8.86 -8.39 9.46
N THR A 35 9.79 -8.15 10.39
CA THR A 35 10.11 -9.14 11.43
C THR A 35 8.95 -9.41 12.40
N LEU A 36 7.99 -8.48 12.50
CA LEU A 36 6.86 -8.63 13.40
C LEU A 36 5.86 -9.69 12.94
N ASP A 37 5.83 -10.03 11.66
CA ASP A 37 4.99 -11.13 11.16
C ASP A 37 5.41 -12.47 11.80
N GLU A 38 6.70 -12.63 12.11
CA GLU A 38 7.30 -13.80 12.80
C GLU A 38 7.34 -13.65 14.33
N HIS A 39 6.85 -12.53 14.87
CA HIS A 39 6.87 -12.30 16.31
C HIS A 39 6.00 -13.34 17.06
N PRO A 40 6.41 -13.89 18.23
CA PRO A 40 5.65 -14.94 18.93
C PRO A 40 4.21 -14.58 19.32
N ARG A 41 3.91 -13.28 19.40
CA ARG A 41 2.55 -12.75 19.67
C ARG A 41 1.71 -12.58 18.40
N SER A 42 2.34 -12.54 17.22
CA SER A 42 1.65 -12.62 15.95
C SER A 42 0.96 -13.98 15.83
N ARG A 43 -0.26 -13.98 15.31
CA ARG A 43 -1.06 -15.18 15.11
C ARG A 43 -1.22 -15.53 13.64
N ARG A 44 -0.81 -14.62 12.78
CA ARG A 44 -0.92 -14.71 11.34
C ARG A 44 0.05 -13.71 10.73
N ALA A 45 0.97 -14.19 9.93
CA ALA A 45 1.71 -13.35 9.00
C ALA A 45 0.78 -12.86 7.89
N SER A 46 0.93 -11.59 7.50
CA SER A 46 0.28 -11.00 6.34
C SER A 46 1.32 -10.63 5.28
N SER A 47 0.94 -10.68 4.02
CA SER A 47 1.76 -10.15 2.92
C SER A 47 1.41 -8.69 2.58
N ARG A 48 2.34 -7.96 1.98
CA ARG A 48 2.09 -6.65 1.35
C ARG A 48 0.97 -6.75 0.30
N LEU A 49 0.88 -7.86 -0.44
CA LEU A 49 -0.21 -8.08 -1.40
C LEU A 49 -1.57 -8.07 -0.72
N GLU A 50 -1.72 -8.75 0.42
CA GLU A 50 -2.98 -8.75 1.15
C GLU A 50 -3.33 -7.36 1.69
N HIS A 51 -2.33 -6.57 2.09
CA HIS A 51 -2.52 -5.18 2.51
C HIS A 51 -2.95 -4.30 1.34
N SER A 52 -2.21 -4.31 0.23
CA SER A 52 -2.52 -3.57 -1.00
C SER A 52 -3.93 -3.86 -1.54
N LEU A 53 -4.36 -5.13 -1.54
CA LEU A 53 -5.74 -5.50 -1.90
C LEU A 53 -6.77 -4.97 -0.92
N GLY A 54 -6.44 -4.89 0.37
CA GLY A 54 -7.27 -4.27 1.40
C GLY A 54 -7.44 -2.77 1.16
N VAL A 55 -6.33 -2.06 0.91
CA VAL A 55 -6.32 -0.61 0.63
C VAL A 55 -7.11 -0.31 -0.64
N ALA A 56 -6.91 -1.10 -1.70
CA ALA A 56 -7.70 -1.00 -2.93
C ALA A 56 -9.21 -1.25 -2.71
N THR A 57 -9.58 -2.04 -1.70
CA THR A 57 -11.00 -2.29 -1.38
C THR A 57 -11.61 -1.06 -0.73
N LEU A 58 -10.93 -0.49 0.26
CA LEU A 58 -11.35 0.76 0.87
C LEU A 58 -11.39 1.91 -0.16
N ALA A 59 -10.46 1.92 -1.12
CA ALA A 59 -10.44 2.88 -2.23
C ALA A 59 -11.64 2.72 -3.16
N ALA A 60 -12.01 1.49 -3.51
CA ALA A 60 -13.17 1.24 -4.36
C ALA A 60 -14.48 1.62 -3.65
N ASP A 61 -14.60 1.35 -2.35
CA ASP A 61 -15.74 1.77 -1.53
C ASP A 61 -15.80 3.31 -1.39
N ALA A 62 -14.64 3.97 -1.25
CA ALA A 62 -14.56 5.42 -1.25
C ALA A 62 -14.92 6.04 -2.61
N ALA A 63 -14.48 5.42 -3.72
CA ALA A 63 -14.82 5.86 -5.06
C ALA A 63 -16.35 5.79 -5.32
N GLU A 64 -17.01 4.73 -4.85
CA GLU A 64 -18.48 4.62 -4.89
C GLU A 64 -19.15 5.67 -4.00
N ALA A 65 -18.66 5.89 -2.78
CA ALA A 65 -19.22 6.89 -1.86
C ALA A 65 -19.06 8.34 -2.35
N LEU A 66 -18.00 8.61 -3.13
CA LEU A 66 -17.70 9.92 -3.71
C LEU A 66 -18.34 10.11 -5.10
N ASP A 67 -19.03 9.09 -5.63
CA ASP A 67 -19.62 9.06 -6.98
C ASP A 67 -18.60 9.41 -8.07
N LEU A 68 -17.40 8.81 -7.99
CA LEU A 68 -16.34 9.11 -8.94
C LEU A 68 -16.66 8.55 -10.34
N PRO A 69 -16.42 9.32 -11.41
CA PRO A 69 -16.42 8.80 -12.77
C PRO A 69 -15.52 7.57 -12.91
N THR A 70 -15.94 6.58 -13.71
CA THR A 70 -15.24 5.29 -13.84
C THR A 70 -13.75 5.44 -14.13
N GLU A 71 -13.37 6.38 -14.99
CA GLU A 71 -11.97 6.64 -15.34
C GLU A 71 -11.15 7.10 -14.11
N GLN A 72 -11.67 8.05 -13.33
CA GLN A 72 -11.03 8.53 -12.11
C GLN A 72 -10.95 7.44 -11.05
N ALA A 73 -12.03 6.65 -10.88
CA ALA A 73 -12.06 5.53 -9.96
C ALA A 73 -11.00 4.47 -10.33
N ARG A 74 -10.80 4.17 -11.62
CA ARG A 74 -9.78 3.22 -12.08
C ARG A 74 -8.37 3.69 -11.73
N ILE A 75 -8.04 4.96 -12.00
CA ILE A 75 -6.73 5.54 -11.69
C ILE A 75 -6.50 5.54 -10.16
N PHE A 76 -7.48 6.01 -9.40
CA PHE A 76 -7.39 6.09 -7.94
C PHE A 76 -7.23 4.71 -7.27
N VAL A 77 -8.08 3.75 -7.63
CA VAL A 77 -8.00 2.39 -7.07
C VAL A 77 -6.70 1.70 -7.51
N THR A 78 -6.21 1.96 -8.72
CA THR A 78 -4.89 1.47 -9.16
C THR A 78 -3.76 2.05 -8.32
N ALA A 79 -3.76 3.36 -8.06
CA ALA A 79 -2.77 3.98 -7.17
C ALA A 79 -2.81 3.34 -5.78
N CYS A 80 -4.00 3.20 -5.19
CA CYS A 80 -4.17 2.51 -3.91
C CYS A 80 -3.72 1.04 -3.92
N LEU A 81 -3.90 0.31 -5.02
CA LEU A 81 -3.40 -1.06 -5.17
C LEU A 81 -1.87 -1.10 -5.28
N LEU A 82 -1.25 -0.12 -5.92
CA LEU A 82 0.18 -0.10 -6.22
C LEU A 82 1.02 0.74 -5.25
N HIS A 83 0.42 1.37 -4.25
CA HIS A 83 1.14 2.29 -3.33
C HIS A 83 2.37 1.65 -2.67
N ASP A 84 2.30 0.34 -2.42
CA ASP A 84 3.33 -0.45 -1.76
C ASP A 84 4.20 -1.29 -2.71
N ILE A 85 4.02 -1.15 -4.03
CA ILE A 85 4.64 -2.03 -5.04
C ILE A 85 6.18 -2.04 -4.99
N GLY A 86 6.76 -0.95 -4.50
CA GLY A 86 8.20 -0.76 -4.39
C GLY A 86 8.85 -1.33 -3.13
N HIS A 87 8.08 -1.88 -2.19
CA HIS A 87 8.67 -2.43 -0.97
C HIS A 87 9.71 -3.52 -1.26
N TYR A 88 10.79 -3.51 -0.50
CA TYR A 88 11.77 -4.59 -0.44
C TYR A 88 11.32 -5.70 0.50
N PRO A 89 11.95 -6.88 0.45
CA PRO A 89 11.79 -7.91 1.46
C PRO A 89 11.99 -7.37 2.88
N LEU A 90 11.28 -7.97 3.84
CA LEU A 90 11.25 -7.56 5.24
C LEU A 90 10.71 -6.13 5.45
N SER A 91 10.13 -5.50 4.42
CA SER A 91 9.44 -4.21 4.55
C SER A 91 10.35 -3.12 5.15
N HIS A 92 9.80 -2.22 5.96
CA HIS A 92 10.58 -1.16 6.61
C HIS A 92 11.73 -1.68 7.49
N ALA A 93 11.68 -2.92 7.98
CA ALA A 93 12.73 -3.47 8.83
C ALA A 93 14.08 -3.56 8.12
N ALA A 94 14.09 -3.77 6.81
CA ALA A 94 15.32 -3.83 6.00
C ALA A 94 15.47 -2.66 5.03
N GLU A 95 14.48 -1.78 4.91
CA GLU A 95 14.48 -0.71 3.91
C GLU A 95 15.73 0.18 3.99
N ALA A 96 16.16 0.57 5.19
CA ALA A 96 17.35 1.40 5.34
C ALA A 96 18.64 0.70 4.83
N ALA A 97 18.69 -0.63 4.85
CA ALA A 97 19.77 -1.40 4.24
C ALA A 97 19.75 -1.27 2.72
N PHE A 98 18.59 -1.51 2.11
CA PHE A 98 18.42 -1.40 0.66
C PHE A 98 18.65 0.03 0.17
N ALA A 99 18.08 1.04 0.83
CA ALA A 99 18.29 2.43 0.47
C ALA A 99 19.78 2.82 0.54
N ARG A 100 20.52 2.34 1.55
CA ARG A 100 21.95 2.59 1.68
C ARG A 100 22.80 1.92 0.61
N VAL A 101 22.47 0.68 0.21
CA VAL A 101 23.27 -0.10 -0.74
C VAL A 101 22.89 0.19 -2.18
N LEU A 102 21.59 0.35 -2.47
CA LEU A 102 21.04 0.52 -3.81
C LEU A 102 20.76 1.98 -4.18
N GLY A 103 20.76 2.88 -3.19
CA GLY A 103 20.48 4.31 -3.40
C GLY A 103 19.01 4.66 -3.60
N ALA A 104 18.08 3.75 -3.27
CA ALA A 104 16.64 3.93 -3.47
C ALA A 104 15.83 3.22 -2.37
N GLY A 105 14.86 3.93 -1.79
CA GLY A 105 13.85 3.37 -0.89
C GLY A 105 12.66 2.80 -1.65
N HIS A 106 11.63 2.37 -0.93
CA HIS A 106 10.45 1.76 -1.55
C HIS A 106 9.71 2.74 -2.48
N HIS A 107 9.75 4.03 -2.18
CA HIS A 107 9.09 5.05 -2.97
C HIS A 107 9.72 5.18 -4.37
N GLU A 108 11.06 5.34 -4.46
CA GLU A 108 11.74 5.42 -5.76
C GLU A 108 11.56 4.14 -6.58
N VAL A 109 11.63 2.97 -5.92
CA VAL A 109 11.38 1.68 -6.57
C VAL A 109 9.96 1.58 -7.09
N GLY A 110 8.97 2.08 -6.34
CA GLY A 110 7.58 2.17 -6.77
C GLY A 110 7.46 2.91 -8.11
N ARG A 111 8.15 4.05 -8.24
CA ARG A 111 8.20 4.81 -9.49
C ARG A 111 8.85 4.04 -10.63
N TRP A 112 9.93 3.32 -10.35
CA TRP A 112 10.62 2.48 -11.35
C TRP A 112 9.70 1.39 -11.87
N ILE A 113 8.99 0.71 -10.98
CA ILE A 113 8.05 -0.37 -11.32
C ILE A 113 6.82 0.16 -12.05
N ILE A 114 6.23 1.27 -11.62
CA ILE A 114 5.00 1.81 -12.21
C ILE A 114 5.29 2.47 -13.56
N CYS A 115 6.28 3.36 -13.63
CA CYS A 115 6.51 4.21 -14.79
C CYS A 115 7.58 3.67 -15.75
N GLY A 116 8.41 2.70 -15.32
CA GLY A 116 9.56 2.25 -16.11
C GLY A 116 10.65 3.30 -16.16
N SER A 117 11.31 3.49 -15.03
CA SER A 117 12.39 4.47 -14.88
C SER A 117 13.53 3.91 -14.03
N GLY A 118 14.65 4.65 -13.95
CA GLY A 118 15.83 4.21 -13.20
C GLY A 118 16.36 2.88 -13.77
N PRO A 119 16.60 1.86 -12.92
CA PRO A 119 17.12 0.56 -13.34
C PRO A 119 16.08 -0.38 -13.96
N ILE A 120 14.78 -0.03 -13.95
CA ILE A 120 13.73 -0.87 -14.55
C ILE A 120 13.31 -0.27 -15.90
N PRO A 121 13.68 -0.90 -17.04
CA PRO A 121 13.26 -0.45 -18.35
C PRO A 121 11.74 -0.47 -18.48
N ARG A 122 11.21 0.41 -19.33
CA ARG A 122 9.78 0.54 -19.55
C ARG A 122 9.11 -0.75 -20.02
N GLU A 123 9.78 -1.53 -20.85
CA GLU A 123 9.27 -2.83 -21.33
C GLU A 123 9.13 -3.85 -20.21
N GLN A 124 9.85 -3.63 -19.10
CA GLN A 124 9.85 -4.49 -17.93
C GLN A 124 9.00 -3.94 -16.78
N SER A 125 8.48 -2.71 -16.90
CA SER A 125 7.65 -2.07 -15.88
C SER A 125 6.17 -2.42 -16.04
N LEU A 126 5.31 -1.88 -15.18
CA LEU A 126 3.85 -1.95 -15.33
C LEU A 126 3.32 -0.97 -16.37
N ALA A 127 4.11 -0.01 -16.84
CA ALA A 127 3.61 1.08 -17.66
C ALA A 127 2.93 0.62 -18.97
N PRO A 128 3.51 -0.28 -19.78
CA PRO A 128 2.84 -0.77 -21.00
C PRO A 128 1.55 -1.54 -20.69
N GLN A 129 1.53 -2.25 -19.56
CA GLN A 129 0.37 -3.04 -19.15
C GLN A 129 -0.77 -2.14 -18.65
N LEU A 130 -0.46 -1.09 -17.90
CA LEU A 130 -1.45 -0.09 -17.44
C LEU A 130 -2.06 0.67 -18.63
N GLU A 131 -1.24 1.04 -19.61
CA GLU A 131 -1.73 1.71 -20.83
C GLU A 131 -2.63 0.82 -21.69
N GLN A 132 -2.34 -0.49 -21.80
CA GLN A 132 -3.25 -1.46 -22.44
C GLN A 132 -4.60 -1.57 -21.74
N LEU A 133 -4.66 -1.17 -20.47
CA LEU A 133 -5.87 -1.13 -19.65
C LEU A 133 -6.48 0.28 -19.59
N ASP A 134 -6.03 1.21 -20.44
CA ASP A 134 -6.44 2.62 -20.45
C ASP A 134 -6.27 3.30 -19.08
N ILE A 135 -5.20 2.97 -18.36
CA ILE A 135 -4.81 3.59 -17.08
C ILE A 135 -3.46 4.28 -17.28
N ASP A 136 -3.41 5.60 -17.13
CA ASP A 136 -2.17 6.37 -17.29
C ASP A 136 -1.21 6.13 -16.09
N PRO A 137 -0.01 5.54 -16.32
CA PRO A 137 0.97 5.32 -15.26
C PRO A 137 1.44 6.62 -14.58
N ALA A 138 1.49 7.73 -15.31
CA ALA A 138 1.90 9.02 -14.77
C ALA A 138 0.86 9.59 -13.80
N LEU A 139 -0.44 9.41 -14.10
CA LEU A 139 -1.51 9.82 -13.17
C LEU A 139 -1.56 8.93 -11.93
N VAL A 140 -1.33 7.62 -12.10
CA VAL A 140 -1.20 6.67 -10.98
C VAL A 140 -0.05 7.09 -10.07
N TRP A 141 1.14 7.33 -10.64
CA TRP A 141 2.30 7.77 -9.87
C TRP A 141 2.08 9.16 -9.26
N GLY A 142 1.50 10.09 -10.00
CA GLY A 142 1.23 11.45 -9.52
C GLY A 142 0.35 11.46 -8.27
N LEU A 143 -0.62 10.54 -8.14
CA LEU A 143 -1.39 10.38 -6.90
C LEU A 143 -0.52 9.93 -5.71
N LEU A 144 0.42 9.03 -5.96
CA LEU A 144 1.35 8.50 -4.95
C LEU A 144 2.42 9.52 -4.54
N ASP A 145 2.90 10.33 -5.49
CA ASP A 145 3.99 11.30 -5.33
C ASP A 145 3.49 12.72 -5.02
N HIS A 146 2.17 12.93 -5.13
CA HIS A 146 1.50 14.19 -4.83
C HIS A 146 1.87 15.29 -5.82
N ASP A 147 1.95 14.88 -7.08
CA ASP A 147 2.33 15.76 -8.17
C ASP A 147 1.36 16.96 -8.21
N PRO A 148 1.86 18.20 -7.99
CA PRO A 148 1.02 19.40 -8.00
C PRO A 148 0.39 19.67 -9.36
N ASP A 149 0.93 19.08 -10.43
CA ASP A 149 0.44 19.21 -11.80
C ASP A 149 -0.61 18.14 -12.15
N LEU A 150 -1.04 17.31 -11.18
CA LEU A 150 -2.18 16.41 -11.36
C LEU A 150 -3.42 17.18 -11.85
N PRO A 151 -4.25 16.58 -12.71
CA PRO A 151 -5.55 17.12 -13.07
C PRO A 151 -6.36 17.46 -11.81
N ALA A 152 -7.03 18.63 -11.81
CA ALA A 152 -7.78 19.13 -10.66
C ALA A 152 -8.82 18.13 -10.12
N ALA A 153 -9.37 17.26 -10.96
CA ALA A 153 -10.31 16.22 -10.56
C ALA A 153 -9.67 15.08 -9.72
N LEU A 154 -8.37 14.84 -9.88
CA LEU A 154 -7.63 13.80 -9.16
C LEU A 154 -6.91 14.33 -7.91
N GLN A 155 -6.58 15.63 -7.86
CA GLN A 155 -5.86 16.23 -6.74
C GLN A 155 -6.49 15.94 -5.37
N PRO A 156 -7.82 16.05 -5.16
CA PRO A 156 -8.43 15.74 -3.86
C PRO A 156 -8.21 14.28 -3.44
N LEU A 157 -8.15 13.35 -4.39
CA LEU A 157 -8.03 11.92 -4.12
C LEU A 157 -6.67 11.55 -3.51
N ALA A 158 -5.63 12.31 -3.85
CA ALA A 158 -4.29 12.13 -3.28
C ALA A 158 -4.32 12.24 -1.74
N ARG A 159 -5.21 13.07 -1.17
CA ARG A 159 -5.39 13.23 0.28
C ARG A 159 -5.80 11.94 0.98
N LEU A 160 -6.53 11.05 0.30
CA LEU A 160 -6.95 9.76 0.84
C LEU A 160 -5.82 8.75 0.99
N LEU A 161 -4.64 9.04 0.45
CA LEU A 161 -3.40 8.26 0.64
C LEU A 161 -2.40 8.93 1.59
N GLN A 162 -2.61 10.19 1.94
CA GLN A 162 -1.59 11.01 2.62
C GLN A 162 -1.98 11.53 3.99
N ALA A 163 -3.27 11.77 4.18
CA ALA A 163 -3.74 12.39 5.40
C ALA A 163 -3.35 11.52 6.61
N PRO A 164 -3.20 12.11 7.81
CA PRO A 164 -2.91 11.35 9.03
C PRO A 164 -3.87 10.16 9.29
N ILE A 165 -5.07 10.26 8.71
CA ILE A 165 -6.02 9.18 8.49
C ILE A 165 -6.19 9.03 6.99
N ASN A 166 -5.59 8.00 6.44
CA ASN A 166 -5.64 7.65 5.02
C ASN A 166 -6.03 6.17 4.87
N LEU A 167 -6.30 5.73 3.64
CA LEU A 167 -6.74 4.37 3.36
C LEU A 167 -5.69 3.31 3.75
N ASP A 168 -4.41 3.62 3.55
CA ASP A 168 -3.28 2.79 3.97
C ASP A 168 -3.31 2.55 5.50
N THR A 169 -3.21 3.61 6.29
CA THR A 169 -3.20 3.51 7.77
C THR A 169 -4.49 2.90 8.32
N LEU A 170 -5.65 3.17 7.73
CA LEU A 170 -6.91 2.54 8.12
C LEU A 170 -6.83 1.03 7.94
N GLU A 171 -6.37 0.54 6.80
CA GLU A 171 -6.20 -0.88 6.53
C GLU A 171 -5.13 -1.50 7.43
N GLY A 172 -3.94 -0.90 7.42
CA GLY A 172 -2.74 -1.45 8.05
C GLY A 172 -2.87 -1.59 9.57
N ILE A 173 -3.46 -0.60 10.25
CA ILE A 173 -3.69 -0.68 11.71
C ILE A 173 -4.75 -1.73 12.05
N HIS A 174 -5.83 -1.83 11.28
CA HIS A 174 -6.84 -2.87 11.50
C HIS A 174 -6.28 -4.28 11.23
N ARG A 175 -5.42 -4.40 10.22
CA ARG A 175 -4.68 -5.62 9.89
C ARG A 175 -3.73 -6.02 11.00
N ALA A 176 -2.87 -5.12 11.46
CA ALA A 176 -1.97 -5.38 12.58
C ALA A 176 -2.76 -5.75 13.85
N ALA A 177 -3.85 -5.04 14.14
CA ALA A 177 -4.72 -5.37 15.27
C ALA A 177 -5.31 -6.78 15.16
N ARG A 178 -5.76 -7.18 13.96
CA ARG A 178 -6.25 -8.55 13.71
C ARG A 178 -5.14 -9.58 13.95
N ASP A 179 -3.95 -9.35 13.39
CA ASP A 179 -2.85 -10.31 13.41
C ASP A 179 -2.28 -10.51 14.83
N PHE A 180 -2.34 -9.48 15.67
CA PHE A 180 -1.94 -9.51 17.08
C PHE A 180 -3.10 -9.70 18.07
N ARG A 181 -4.32 -9.99 17.59
CA ARG A 181 -5.55 -10.16 18.40
C ARG A 181 -5.87 -8.97 19.32
N ILE A 182 -5.53 -7.76 18.90
CA ILE A 182 -5.98 -6.52 19.53
C ILE A 182 -7.43 -6.28 19.10
N ARG A 183 -8.32 -6.05 20.07
CA ARG A 183 -9.73 -5.77 19.79
C ARG A 183 -9.84 -4.47 18.99
N SER A 184 -10.36 -4.59 17.78
CA SER A 184 -10.65 -3.49 16.87
C SER A 184 -12.15 -3.38 16.58
N PRO A 185 -12.74 -2.17 16.53
CA PRO A 185 -14.06 -1.99 15.93
C PRO A 185 -14.03 -2.32 14.42
N ARG A 186 -15.20 -2.54 13.83
CA ARG A 186 -15.32 -2.60 12.37
C ARG A 186 -15.28 -1.18 11.80
N LEU A 187 -14.63 -1.04 10.65
CA LEU A 187 -14.72 0.17 9.84
C LEU A 187 -16.13 0.29 9.22
N PRO A 188 -16.71 1.51 9.19
CA PRO A 188 -17.89 1.79 8.38
C PRO A 188 -17.60 1.60 6.90
N GLU A 189 -18.62 1.27 6.10
CA GLU A 189 -18.49 1.17 4.63
C GLU A 189 -18.21 2.54 4.00
N HIS A 190 -18.86 3.60 4.50
CA HIS A 190 -18.69 4.97 3.99
C HIS A 190 -17.95 5.84 5.02
N ILE A 191 -16.62 5.83 4.93
CA ILE A 191 -15.75 6.64 5.80
C ILE A 191 -15.60 8.05 5.25
N PHE A 192 -15.36 8.16 3.95
CA PHE A 192 -15.07 9.41 3.26
C PHE A 192 -16.27 9.85 2.42
N GLY A 193 -16.41 11.16 2.25
CA GLY A 193 -17.44 11.79 1.44
C GLY A 193 -17.15 13.27 1.21
N TRP A 194 -17.97 13.91 0.38
CA TRP A 194 -17.90 15.35 0.15
C TRP A 194 -18.47 16.13 1.35
N VAL A 195 -17.66 17.00 1.94
CA VAL A 195 -18.03 17.89 3.04
C VAL A 195 -17.57 19.30 2.66
N ASP A 196 -18.52 20.21 2.47
CA ASP A 196 -18.27 21.61 2.08
C ASP A 196 -17.38 21.76 0.84
N GLY A 197 -17.53 20.85 -0.14
CA GLY A 197 -16.78 20.86 -1.40
C GLY A 197 -15.42 20.16 -1.35
N GLU A 198 -15.01 19.67 -0.18
CA GLU A 198 -13.74 18.97 0.04
C GLU A 198 -13.98 17.51 0.42
N ILE A 199 -12.97 16.66 0.18
CA ILE A 199 -13.02 15.29 0.69
C ILE A 199 -12.77 15.30 2.19
N GLY A 200 -13.74 14.82 2.95
CA GLY A 200 -13.71 14.76 4.41
C GLY A 200 -14.22 13.44 4.96
N ILE A 201 -14.21 13.33 6.30
CA ILE A 201 -14.82 12.20 7.00
C ILE A 201 -16.33 12.42 7.07
N ALA A 202 -17.08 11.44 6.60
CA ALA A 202 -18.54 11.48 6.64
C ALA A 202 -19.03 11.54 8.11
N ARG A 203 -20.05 12.35 8.38
CA ARG A 203 -20.61 12.52 9.74
C ARG A 203 -20.93 11.20 10.46
N PRO A 204 -21.53 10.17 9.80
CA PRO A 204 -21.77 8.88 10.43
C PRO A 204 -20.49 8.11 10.82
N ALA A 205 -19.36 8.39 10.18
CA ALA A 205 -18.08 7.71 10.41
C ALA A 205 -17.24 8.34 11.53
N LEU A 206 -17.55 9.57 11.98
CA LEU A 206 -16.74 10.31 12.96
C LEU A 206 -16.43 9.50 14.22
N ALA A 207 -17.45 8.90 14.85
CA ALA A 207 -17.25 8.10 16.06
C ALA A 207 -16.39 6.85 15.83
N ALA A 208 -16.37 6.30 14.60
CA ALA A 208 -15.48 5.20 14.25
C ALA A 208 -14.05 5.67 14.09
N ILE A 209 -13.84 6.86 13.52
CA ILE A 209 -12.52 7.48 13.37
C ILE A 209 -11.92 7.87 14.71
N ASP A 210 -12.71 8.38 15.67
CA ASP A 210 -12.22 8.64 17.03
C ASP A 210 -11.70 7.36 17.69
N ARG A 211 -12.42 6.24 17.50
CA ARG A 211 -11.98 4.93 18.00
C ARG A 211 -10.76 4.40 17.26
N PHE A 212 -10.61 4.74 15.98
CA PHE A 212 -9.44 4.36 15.19
C PHE A 212 -8.17 5.01 15.76
N TRP A 213 -8.22 6.27 16.20
CA TRP A 213 -7.05 6.90 16.84
C TRP A 213 -6.57 6.15 18.08
N LEU A 214 -7.49 5.74 18.95
CA LEU A 214 -7.18 4.93 20.13
C LEU A 214 -6.65 3.53 19.77
N LEU A 215 -7.13 2.95 18.68
CA LEU A 215 -6.62 1.69 18.16
C LEU A 215 -5.20 1.85 17.62
N LYS A 216 -4.95 2.89 16.82
CA LYS A 216 -3.65 3.22 16.24
C LYS A 216 -2.63 3.37 17.36
N ASP A 217 -2.90 4.22 18.34
CA ASP A 217 -2.05 4.40 19.53
C ASP A 217 -1.70 3.06 20.20
N ARG A 218 -2.71 2.23 20.48
CA ARG A 218 -2.51 0.92 21.09
C ARG A 218 -1.66 -0.03 20.23
N VAL A 219 -1.86 -0.05 18.92
CA VAL A 219 -1.07 -0.90 18.00
C VAL A 219 0.38 -0.44 17.98
N TYR A 220 0.63 0.87 17.93
CA TYR A 220 1.99 1.40 18.01
C TYR A 220 2.65 1.05 19.34
N ASP A 221 1.97 1.28 20.47
CA ASP A 221 2.51 1.03 21.81
C ASP A 221 2.77 -0.46 22.08
N GLN A 222 1.85 -1.34 21.69
CA GLN A 222 1.87 -2.75 22.09
C GLN A 222 2.48 -3.71 21.07
N VAL A 223 2.77 -3.24 19.86
CA VAL A 223 3.27 -4.08 18.76
C VAL A 223 4.47 -3.44 18.07
N ILE A 224 4.30 -2.26 17.48
CA ILE A 224 5.29 -1.70 16.55
C ILE A 224 6.49 -1.11 17.31
N ASN A 225 6.24 -0.24 18.29
CA ASN A 225 7.27 0.56 18.96
C ASN A 225 7.84 -0.11 20.23
N ILE A 226 7.72 -1.43 20.36
CA ILE A 226 8.35 -2.13 21.48
C ILE A 226 9.88 -2.02 21.31
N PRO A 227 10.63 -1.54 22.33
CA PRO A 227 12.07 -1.33 22.21
C PRO A 227 12.87 -2.56 21.75
N SER A 228 12.47 -3.76 22.15
CA SER A 228 13.10 -5.00 21.68
C SER A 228 12.92 -5.24 20.18
N ASN A 229 11.79 -4.84 19.61
CA ASN A 229 11.52 -4.99 18.18
C ASN A 229 12.39 -4.01 17.39
N ILE A 230 12.46 -2.76 17.84
CA ILE A 230 13.31 -1.73 17.23
C ILE A 230 14.78 -2.18 17.19
N LEU A 231 15.30 -2.74 18.29
CA LEU A 231 16.67 -3.27 18.35
C LEU A 231 16.88 -4.47 17.42
N ALA A 232 15.90 -5.37 17.32
CA ALA A 232 15.97 -6.53 16.44
C ALA A 232 15.97 -6.10 14.96
N GLU A 233 15.12 -5.16 14.57
CA GLU A 233 15.07 -4.60 13.21
C GLU A 233 16.36 -3.86 12.85
N ALA A 234 16.90 -3.05 13.78
CA ALA A 234 18.18 -2.38 13.56
C ALA A 234 19.30 -3.38 13.29
N ARG A 235 19.36 -4.47 14.08
CA ARG A 235 20.37 -5.52 13.88
C ARG A 235 20.15 -6.28 12.56
N LEU A 236 18.91 -6.59 12.22
CA LEU A 236 18.57 -7.22 10.94
C LEU A 236 19.02 -6.34 9.77
N CYS A 237 18.74 -5.04 9.82
CA CYS A 237 19.13 -4.08 8.80
C CYS A 237 20.66 -4.08 8.57
N GLU A 238 21.46 -4.15 9.64
CA GLU A 238 22.92 -4.30 9.53
C GLU A 238 23.34 -5.61 8.85
N LEU A 239 22.65 -6.72 9.13
CA LEU A 239 22.94 -8.03 8.53
C LEU A 239 22.57 -8.04 7.05
N VAL A 240 21.36 -7.59 6.70
CA VAL A 240 20.90 -7.50 5.31
C VAL A 240 21.89 -6.67 4.48
N ALA A 241 22.33 -5.52 4.99
CA ALA A 241 23.27 -4.66 4.27
C ALA A 241 24.64 -5.29 3.98
N ARG A 242 25.01 -6.38 4.66
CA ARG A 242 26.25 -7.13 4.39
C ARG A 242 26.07 -8.20 3.31
N GLU A 243 24.84 -8.65 3.11
CA GLU A 243 24.49 -9.74 2.19
C GLU A 243 23.99 -9.23 0.84
N ILE A 244 23.39 -8.04 0.80
CA ILE A 244 22.83 -7.47 -0.43
C ILE A 244 23.89 -6.72 -1.26
N GLY A 245 23.71 -6.74 -2.58
CA GLY A 245 24.50 -5.97 -3.54
C GLY A 245 23.64 -5.49 -4.70
N LEU A 246 24.24 -4.77 -5.66
CA LEU A 246 23.51 -4.18 -6.80
C LEU A 246 22.79 -5.21 -7.68
N ALA A 247 23.26 -6.46 -7.71
CA ALA A 247 22.64 -7.54 -8.48
C ALA A 247 21.18 -7.80 -8.10
N VAL A 248 20.74 -7.40 -6.90
CA VAL A 248 19.32 -7.47 -6.48
C VAL A 248 18.40 -6.77 -7.49
N LEU A 249 18.85 -5.66 -8.08
CA LEU A 249 18.05 -4.88 -9.04
C LEU A 249 17.78 -5.65 -10.34
N GLU A 250 18.67 -6.55 -10.75
CA GLU A 250 18.51 -7.39 -11.94
C GLU A 250 17.41 -8.46 -11.76
N SER A 251 17.13 -8.79 -10.50
CA SER A 251 16.20 -9.84 -10.09
C SER A 251 15.00 -9.33 -9.29
N LEU A 252 14.76 -8.02 -9.27
CA LEU A 252 13.87 -7.40 -8.28
C LEU A 252 12.46 -7.98 -8.30
N ASP A 253 11.94 -8.35 -9.47
CA ASP A 253 10.62 -8.96 -9.66
C ASP A 253 10.47 -10.33 -8.95
N HIS A 254 11.56 -11.08 -8.81
CA HIS A 254 11.60 -12.38 -8.15
C HIS A 254 12.36 -12.39 -6.81
N PHE A 255 12.93 -11.26 -6.40
CA PHE A 255 13.70 -11.14 -5.15
C PHE A 255 12.79 -11.10 -3.90
N ASP A 256 13.07 -11.97 -2.94
CA ASP A 256 12.38 -12.13 -1.64
C ASP A 256 13.34 -12.23 -0.43
#